data_AF-A0A953WN59-F1
#
_entry.id   AF-A0A953WN59-F1
#
_cell.length_a   1.000
_cell.length_b   1.000
_cell.length_c   1.000
_cell.angle_alpha   90.00
_cell.angle_beta   90.00
_cell.angle_gamma   90.00
#
_symmetry.space_group_name_H-M   'P 1'
#
loop_
_entity.id
_entity.type
_entity.pdbx_description
1 polymer ?
#
loop_
_entity_poly.entity_id
_entity_poly.type
_entity_poly.pdbx_seq_one_letter_code
_entity_poly.pdbx_strand_id
1 'polypeptide(L)'
;MKRFSLKLAVECGVIVFAADMLLAVGSYLIGCTSLSTVRCGIDRGVFWITHHPVFSVTIWAYPTIAFFIGLFSGVVIAAIPEGAKSWLRHNQWVFALLLVVPLILAFALWGLPEFPPIFSSK
;
A
#
# COMPACT_ATOMS: atom_id res chain seq x y z
N MET A 1 -11.65 -0.66 -29.81
CA MET A 1 -11.79 -0.43 -28.35
C MET A 1 -10.42 -0.01 -27.80
N LYS A 2 -10.33 1.10 -27.04
CA LYS A 2 -9.05 1.52 -26.43
C LYS A 2 -8.66 0.49 -25.37
N ARG A 3 -7.64 -0.31 -25.67
CA ARG A 3 -7.13 -1.39 -24.80
C ARG A 3 -6.42 -0.85 -23.54
N PHE A 4 -6.17 0.46 -23.50
CA PHE A 4 -5.48 1.16 -22.43
C PHE A 4 -6.36 2.28 -21.88
N SER A 5 -6.37 2.43 -20.56
CA SER A 5 -7.07 3.51 -19.87
C SER A 5 -6.10 4.27 -18.97
N LEU A 6 -5.54 5.36 -19.50
CA LEU A 6 -4.62 6.21 -18.73
C LEU A 6 -5.31 6.83 -17.50
N LYS A 7 -6.59 7.23 -17.64
CA LYS A 7 -7.38 7.78 -16.53
C LYS A 7 -7.46 6.79 -15.36
N LEU A 8 -7.79 5.53 -15.65
CA LEU A 8 -7.89 4.48 -14.64
C LEU A 8 -6.53 4.14 -14.02
N ALA A 9 -5.46 4.14 -14.84
CA ALA A 9 -4.09 3.95 -14.34
C ALA A 9 -3.71 5.00 -13.30
N VAL A 10 -3.96 6.28 -13.61
CA VAL A 10 -3.67 7.40 -12.70
C VAL A 10 -4.55 7.32 -11.46
N GLU A 11 -5.86 7.07 -11.59
CA GLU A 11 -6.77 6.92 -10.45
C GLU A 11 -6.33 5.79 -9.51
N CYS A 12 -5.99 4.61 -10.03
CA CYS A 12 -5.51 3.49 -9.22
C CYS A 12 -4.18 3.82 -8.52
N GLY A 13 -3.21 4.38 -9.25
CA GLY A 13 -1.91 4.76 -8.68
C GLY A 13 -2.05 5.78 -7.54
N VAL A 14 -2.87 6.82 -7.75
CA VAL A 14 -3.10 7.87 -6.74
C VAL A 14 -3.83 7.33 -5.51
N ILE A 15 -4.84 6.48 -5.69
CA ILE A 15 -5.58 5.89 -4.56
C ILE A 15 -4.64 5.04 -3.69
N VAL A 16 -3.82 4.19 -4.31
CA VAL A 16 -2.88 3.34 -3.58
C VAL A 16 -1.79 4.18 -2.89
N PHE A 17 -1.28 5.21 -3.56
CA PHE A 17 -0.32 6.13 -2.93
C PHE A 17 -0.92 6.85 -1.71
N ALA A 18 -2.16 7.33 -1.82
CA ALA A 18 -2.84 7.98 -0.71
C ALA A 18 -3.09 7.01 0.46
N ALA A 19 -3.48 5.77 0.17
CA ALA A 19 -3.66 4.74 1.19
C ALA A 19 -2.34 4.40 1.91
N ASP A 20 -1.23 4.26 1.18
CA ASP A 20 0.10 4.01 1.74
C ASP A 20 0.56 5.16 2.63
N MET A 21 0.34 6.41 2.20
CA MET A 21 0.65 7.59 3.01
C MET A 21 -0.18 7.65 4.29
N LEU A 22 -1.48 7.38 4.21
CA LEU A 22 -2.35 7.35 5.38
C LEU A 22 -1.94 6.25 6.36
N LEU A 23 -1.55 5.07 5.86
CA LEU A 23 -1.06 3.97 6.68
C LEU A 23 0.29 4.30 7.33
N ALA A 24 1.24 4.87 6.58
CA ALA A 24 2.55 5.25 7.09
C ALA A 24 2.45 6.33 8.18
N VAL A 25 1.65 7.37 7.93
CA VAL A 25 1.42 8.46 8.89
C VAL A 25 0.61 7.95 10.09
N GLY A 26 -0.44 7.17 9.88
CA GLY A 26 -1.24 6.57 10.95
C GLY A 26 -0.40 5.68 11.86
N SER A 27 0.47 4.86 11.27
CA SER A 27 1.45 4.04 11.98
C SER A 27 2.38 4.88 12.84
N TYR A 28 2.94 5.95 12.28
CA TYR A 28 3.81 6.86 13.03
C TYR A 28 3.08 7.51 14.21
N LEU A 29 1.85 8.01 13.99
CA LEU A 29 1.06 8.65 15.03
C LEU A 29 0.68 7.67 16.16
N ILE A 30 0.26 6.45 15.81
CA ILE A 30 -0.08 5.42 16.79
C ILE A 30 1.15 5.02 17.60
N GLY A 31 2.28 4.77 16.94
CA GLY A 31 3.51 4.39 17.63
C GLY A 31 4.02 5.51 18.52
N CYS A 32 3.99 6.75 18.04
CA CYS A 32 4.46 7.90 18.80
C CYS A 32 3.55 8.26 19.99
N THR A 33 2.24 8.06 19.88
CA THR A 33 1.30 8.28 21.00
C THR A 33 1.32 7.14 22.00
N SER A 34 1.60 5.91 21.55
CA SER A 34 1.65 4.72 22.41
C SER A 34 2.98 4.61 23.16
N LEU A 35 4.07 5.13 22.60
CA LEU A 35 5.39 5.18 23.21
C LEU A 35 5.64 6.59 23.74
N SER A 36 5.29 6.81 25.01
CA SER A 36 5.46 8.08 25.73
C SER A 36 6.92 8.55 25.90
N THR A 37 7.88 7.83 25.31
CA THR A 37 9.33 8.03 25.44
C THR A 37 9.87 9.13 24.53
N VAL A 38 9.15 9.52 23.47
CA VAL A 38 9.70 10.42 22.45
C VAL A 38 8.76 11.56 22.06
N ARG A 39 9.33 12.76 21.93
CA ARG A 39 8.64 13.92 21.36
C ARG A 39 8.25 13.63 19.91
N CYS A 40 6.95 13.51 19.66
CA CYS A 40 6.39 13.45 18.33
C CYS A 40 6.68 14.75 17.57
N GLY A 41 7.12 14.64 16.32
CA GLY A 41 7.44 15.78 15.49
C GLY A 41 7.41 15.39 14.01
N ILE A 42 7.01 16.34 13.16
CA ILE A 42 6.87 16.10 11.72
C ILE A 42 8.21 15.63 11.13
N ASP A 43 9.32 16.25 11.51
CA ASP A 43 10.66 15.88 11.03
C ASP A 43 11.01 14.42 11.37
N ARG A 44 10.67 13.95 12.57
CA ARG A 44 10.88 12.56 12.98
C ARG A 44 9.95 11.60 12.23
N GLY A 45 8.71 12.02 11.97
CA GLY A 45 7.76 11.22 11.19
C GLY A 45 8.26 11.01 9.76
N VAL A 46 8.69 12.08 9.09
CA VAL A 46 9.26 12.00 7.74
C VAL A 46 10.53 11.15 7.75
N PHE A 47 11.44 11.37 8.71
CA PHE A 47 12.65 10.55 8.86
C PHE A 47 12.32 9.07 9.05
N TRP A 48 11.37 8.75 9.92
CA TRP A 48 10.95 7.38 10.19
C TRP A 48 10.34 6.72 8.94
N ILE A 49 9.39 7.38 8.26
CA ILE A 49 8.75 6.84 7.05
C ILE A 49 9.79 6.56 5.95
N THR A 50 10.72 7.49 5.74
CA THR A 50 11.75 7.39 4.69
C THR A 50 12.83 6.35 5.00
N HIS A 51 13.09 6.05 6.27
CA HIS A 51 14.05 5.02 6.69
C HIS A 51 13.38 3.72 7.12
N HIS A 52 12.05 3.64 7.06
CA HIS A 52 11.32 2.45 7.43
C HIS A 52 11.65 1.34 6.41
N PRO A 53 11.97 0.10 6.86
CA PRO A 53 12.33 -1.01 5.96
C PRO A 53 11.21 -1.37 4.98
N VAL A 54 9.96 -1.04 5.31
CA VAL A 54 8.79 -1.29 4.47
C VAL A 54 8.38 -0.04 3.69
N PHE A 55 8.09 1.07 4.38
CA PHE A 55 7.40 2.21 3.76
C PHE A 55 8.27 2.92 2.73
N SER A 56 9.60 2.95 2.92
CA SER A 56 10.54 3.50 1.94
C SER A 56 10.43 2.81 0.57
N VAL A 57 10.06 1.52 0.55
CA VAL A 57 9.91 0.74 -0.68
C VAL A 57 8.47 0.74 -1.16
N THR A 58 7.50 0.48 -0.27
CA THR A 58 6.09 0.29 -0.67
C THR A 58 5.45 1.56 -1.21
N ILE A 59 5.78 2.73 -0.63
CA ILE A 59 5.26 4.04 -1.07
C ILE A 59 5.50 4.30 -2.56
N TRP A 60 6.55 3.74 -3.14
CA TRP A 60 6.85 3.89 -4.56
C TRP A 60 6.43 2.67 -5.38
N ALA A 61 6.69 1.47 -4.86
CA ALA A 61 6.45 0.22 -5.58
C ALA A 61 4.96 -0.02 -5.82
N TYR A 62 4.12 0.15 -4.80
CA TYR A 62 2.71 -0.25 -4.86
C TYR A 62 1.87 0.68 -5.75
N PRO A 63 2.06 2.02 -5.70
CA PRO A 63 1.42 2.92 -6.65
C PRO A 63 1.85 2.67 -8.10
N THR A 64 3.12 2.33 -8.32
CA THR A 64 3.64 2.00 -9.65
C THR A 64 2.98 0.71 -10.18
N ILE A 65 2.89 -0.32 -9.33
CA ILE A 65 2.20 -1.57 -9.68
C ILE A 65 0.71 -1.29 -9.96
N ALA A 66 0.04 -0.52 -9.11
CA ALA A 66 -1.37 -0.17 -9.28
C ALA A 66 -1.62 0.65 -10.55
N PHE A 67 -0.70 1.55 -10.91
CA PHE A 67 -0.73 2.28 -12.17
C PHE A 67 -0.67 1.33 -13.36
N PHE A 68 0.28 0.39 -13.37
CA PHE A 68 0.39 -0.59 -14.46
C PHE A 68 -0.83 -1.51 -14.54
N ILE A 69 -1.35 -1.96 -13.39
CA ILE A 69 -2.60 -2.74 -13.35
C ILE A 69 -3.75 -1.93 -13.97
N GLY A 70 -3.91 -0.66 -13.60
CA GLY A 70 -4.94 0.20 -14.17
C GLY A 70 -4.73 0.45 -15.67
N LEU A 71 -3.48 0.64 -16.12
CA LEU A 71 -3.12 0.89 -17.51
C LEU A 71 -3.45 -0.31 -18.42
N PHE A 72 -3.11 -1.52 -17.95
CA PHE A 72 -3.28 -2.76 -18.70
C PHE A 72 -4.59 -3.49 -18.38
N SER A 73 -5.39 -2.99 -17.45
CA SER A 73 -6.68 -3.59 -17.06
C SER A 73 -7.58 -3.86 -18.26
N GLY A 74 -7.60 -2.98 -19.27
CA GLY A 74 -8.39 -3.18 -20.49
C GLY A 74 -7.90 -4.34 -21.37
N VAL A 75 -6.59 -4.61 -21.38
CA VAL A 75 -6.00 -5.79 -22.05
C VAL A 75 -6.31 -7.06 -21.27
N VAL A 76 -6.15 -7.01 -19.95
CA VAL A 76 -6.44 -8.14 -19.05
C VAL A 76 -7.92 -8.52 -19.11
N ILE A 77 -8.83 -7.54 -18.99
CA ILE A 77 -10.28 -7.76 -19.09
C ILE A 77 -10.69 -8.28 -20.48
N ALA A 78 -10.00 -7.86 -21.54
CA ALA A 78 -10.26 -8.37 -22.89
C ALA A 78 -9.81 -9.83 -23.08
N ALA A 79 -8.78 -10.27 -22.35
CA ALA A 79 -8.30 -11.66 -22.36
C ALA A 79 -9.07 -12.58 -21.40
N ILE A 80 -9.84 -12.03 -20.46
CA ILE A 80 -10.61 -12.82 -19.49
C ILE A 80 -11.91 -13.35 -20.14
N PRO A 81 -12.19 -14.67 -20.06
CA PRO A 81 -13.44 -15.24 -20.54
C PRO A 81 -14.66 -14.64 -19.81
N GLU A 82 -15.78 -14.46 -20.53
CA GLU A 82 -17.01 -13.80 -20.03
C GLU A 82 -17.48 -14.35 -18.66
N GLY A 83 -17.38 -15.66 -18.44
CA GLY A 83 -17.74 -16.30 -17.17
C GLY A 83 -16.91 -15.83 -15.97
N ALA A 84 -15.65 -15.46 -16.18
CA ALA A 84 -14.76 -14.96 -15.13
C ALA A 84 -14.91 -13.44 -14.88
N LYS A 85 -15.47 -12.68 -15.82
CA LYS A 85 -15.72 -11.23 -15.63
C LYS A 85 -16.77 -10.95 -14.55
N SER A 86 -17.82 -11.77 -14.51
CA SER A 86 -18.86 -11.72 -13.48
C SER A 86 -18.26 -11.95 -12.08
N TRP A 87 -17.43 -12.99 -11.96
CA TRP A 87 -16.75 -13.33 -10.72
C TRP A 87 -15.77 -12.22 -10.27
N LEU A 88 -15.02 -11.64 -11.21
CA LEU A 88 -14.09 -10.55 -10.91
C LEU A 88 -14.80 -9.28 -10.41
N ARG A 89 -15.97 -8.95 -10.97
CA ARG A 89 -16.82 -7.84 -10.49
C ARG A 89 -17.34 -8.09 -9.07
N HIS A 90 -17.71 -9.32 -8.75
CA HIS A 90 -18.21 -9.66 -7.42
C HIS A 90 -17.10 -9.68 -6.34
N ASN A 91 -15.86 -9.95 -6.76
CA ASN A 91 -14.71 -10.10 -5.87
C ASN A 91 -13.71 -8.94 -5.96
N GLN A 92 -14.14 -7.74 -6.39
CA GLN A 92 -13.27 -6.56 -6.44
C GLN A 92 -12.65 -6.23 -5.07
N TRP A 93 -13.39 -6.49 -4.00
CA TRP A 93 -12.92 -6.34 -2.62
C TRP A 93 -11.76 -7.29 -2.27
N VAL A 94 -11.71 -8.49 -2.87
CA VAL A 94 -10.62 -9.46 -2.67
C VAL A 94 -9.31 -8.95 -3.27
N PHE A 95 -9.38 -8.31 -4.44
CA PHE A 95 -8.22 -7.65 -5.05
C PHE A 95 -7.74 -6.46 -4.23
N ALA A 96 -8.65 -5.67 -3.66
CA ALA A 96 -8.29 -4.60 -2.74
C ALA A 96 -7.60 -5.17 -1.47
N LEU A 97 -8.12 -6.27 -0.92
CA LEU A 97 -7.49 -6.97 0.20
C LEU A 97 -6.11 -7.51 -0.14
N LEU A 98 -5.88 -8.02 -1.36
CA LEU A 98 -4.55 -8.48 -1.79
C LEU A 98 -3.50 -7.37 -1.80
N LEU A 99 -3.89 -6.11 -1.95
CA LEU A 99 -3.00 -4.96 -1.85
C LEU A 99 -2.85 -4.49 -0.40
N VAL A 100 -3.94 -4.46 0.36
CA VAL A 100 -3.99 -3.94 1.74
C VAL A 100 -3.41 -4.91 2.78
N VAL A 101 -3.63 -6.21 2.65
CA VAL A 101 -3.17 -7.24 3.60
C VAL A 101 -1.64 -7.30 3.70
N PRO A 102 -0.87 -7.25 2.60
CA PRO A 102 0.59 -7.16 2.68
C PRO A 102 1.08 -5.92 3.43
N LEU A 103 0.38 -4.78 3.32
CA LEU A 103 0.69 -3.57 4.06
C LEU A 103 0.44 -3.75 5.57
N ILE A 104 -0.69 -4.35 5.93
CA ILE A 104 -1.01 -4.67 7.34
C ILE A 104 0.00 -5.67 7.91
N LEU A 105 0.36 -6.70 7.15
CA LEU A 105 1.36 -7.70 7.55
C LEU A 105 2.74 -7.06 7.70
N ALA A 106 3.15 -6.22 6.75
CA ALA A 106 4.43 -5.55 6.82
C ALA A 106 4.50 -4.59 8.03
N PHE A 107 3.39 -3.95 8.38
CA PHE A 107 3.24 -3.21 9.62
C PHE A 107 3.37 -4.10 10.86
N ALA A 108 2.68 -5.25 10.90
CA ALA A 108 2.73 -6.18 12.03
C ALA A 108 4.13 -6.82 12.24
N LEU A 109 4.85 -7.09 11.15
CA LEU A 109 6.14 -7.78 11.19
C LEU A 109 7.33 -6.85 11.51
N TRP A 110 7.28 -5.60 11.06
CA TRP A 110 8.42 -4.67 11.13
C TRP A 110 8.29 -3.58 12.20
N GLY A 111 7.14 -3.52 12.87
CA GLY A 111 6.97 -2.79 14.13
C GLY A 111 6.65 -1.30 13.97
N LEU A 112 6.08 -0.75 15.05
CA LEU A 112 5.88 0.69 15.26
C LEU A 112 7.23 1.40 15.43
N PRO A 113 7.31 2.75 15.28
CA PRO A 113 8.51 3.50 15.65
C PRO A 113 9.06 3.02 17.00
N GLU A 114 10.34 2.66 17.04
CA GLU A 114 11.10 2.21 18.22
C GLU A 114 10.77 0.83 18.81
N PHE A 115 9.80 0.08 18.28
CA PHE A 115 9.76 -1.36 18.57
C PHE A 115 10.83 -2.06 17.73
N PRO A 116 11.81 -2.75 18.33
CA PRO A 116 12.72 -3.57 17.54
C PRO A 116 11.90 -4.59 16.73
N PRO A 117 12.35 -4.95 15.50
CA PRO A 117 11.65 -5.95 14.71
C PRO A 117 11.42 -7.20 15.56
N ILE A 118 10.22 -7.79 15.50
CA ILE A 118 9.88 -9.02 16.27
C ILE A 118 10.86 -10.17 15.93
N PHE A 119 11.50 -10.10 14.75
CA PHE A 119 12.51 -11.05 14.28
C PHE A 119 13.96 -10.58 14.46
N SER A 120 14.23 -9.55 15.26
CA SER A 120 15.59 -9.20 15.68
C SER A 120 16.07 -10.12 16.81
N SER A 121 16.08 -11.43 16.54
CA SER A 121 16.96 -12.36 17.23
C SER A 121 18.32 -12.28 16.54
N LYS A 122 19.38 -12.10 17.33
CA LYS A 122 20.77 -12.19 16.91
C LYS A 122 21.05 -13.42 16.05
#